data_AF-A0A380HQI9-F1
#
_entry.id   AF-A0A380HQI9-F1
#
_cell.length_a   1.000
_cell.length_b   1.000
_cell.length_c   1.000
_cell.angle_alpha   90.00
_cell.angle_beta   90.00
_cell.angle_gamma   90.00
#
_symmetry.space_group_name_H-M   'P 1'
#
loop_
_entity.id
_entity.type
_entity.pdbx_description
1 polymer ?
#
loop_
_entity_poly.entity_id
_entity_poly.type
_entity_poly.pdbx_seq_one_letter_code
_entity_poly.pdbx_strand_id
1 'polypeptide(L)' 'MPKSQQILLGILLIFIVFDFFIPIIGEGFNIEILKFSSIYVKIFDMITLILSTIFVYRQVKRKGF' A
#
# COMPACT_ATOMS: atom_id res chain seq x y z
N MET A 1 15.36 3.17 13.48
CA MET A 1 14.18 3.89 12.96
C MET A 1 13.30 4.27 14.14
N PRO A 2 12.78 5.51 14.29
CA PRO A 2 11.96 5.89 15.44
C PRO A 2 10.69 5.04 15.47
N LYS A 3 10.11 4.82 16.66
CA LYS A 3 8.89 4.01 16.81
C LYS A 3 7.77 4.45 15.86
N SER A 4 7.57 5.76 15.66
CA SER A 4 6.55 6.29 14.76
C SER A 4 6.78 5.99 13.27
N GLN A 5 8.02 5.75 12.83
CA GLN A 5 8.30 5.27 11.48
C GLN A 5 8.15 3.75 11.39
N GLN A 6 8.52 3.00 12.44
CA GLN A 6 8.33 1.54 12.49
C GLN A 6 6.84 1.17 12.41
N ILE A 7 5.98 1.89 13.12
CA ILE A 7 4.53 1.73 13.03
C ILE A 7 4.04 2.01 11.60
N LEU A 8 4.50 3.13 10.98
CA LEU A 8 4.14 3.47 9.60
C LEU A 8 4.60 2.39 8.61
N LEU A 9 5.80 1.82 8.79
CA LEU A 9 6.29 0.71 7.97
C LEU A 9 5.43 -0.53 8.15
N GLY A 10 5.06 -0.88 9.38
CA GLY A 10 4.19 -2.03 9.65
C GLY A 10 2.84 -1.90 8.94
N ILE A 11 2.23 -0.71 9.01
CA ILE A 11 1.00 -0.40 8.28
C ILE A 11 1.22 -0.51 6.76
N LEU A 12 2.29 0.09 6.24
CA LEU A 12 2.59 0.07 4.81
C LEU A 12 2.79 -1.36 4.29
N LEU A 13 3.47 -2.22 5.04
CA LEU A 13 3.68 -3.62 4.65
C LEU A 13 2.37 -4.39 4.58
N ILE A 14 1.45 -4.17 5.52
CA ILE A 14 0.11 -4.77 5.48
C ILE A 14 -0.66 -4.30 4.24
N PHE A 15 -0.59 -2.99 3.95
CA PHE A 15 -1.25 -2.42 2.78
C PHE A 15 -0.69 -3.00 1.48
N ILE A 16 0.63 -3.09 1.33
CA ILE A 16 1.27 -3.70 0.15
C ILE A 16 0.84 -5.16 -0.04
N VAL A 17 0.76 -5.94 1.04
CA VAL A 17 0.27 -7.33 0.99
C VAL A 17 -1.15 -7.36 0.45
N PHE A 18 -2.05 -6.53 0.99
CA PHE A 18 -3.43 -6.47 0.50
C PHE A 18 -3.52 -5.98 -0.95
N ASP A 19 -2.73 -4.97 -1.31
CA ASP A 19 -2.74 -4.36 -2.63
C ASP A 19 -2.29 -5.35 -3.71
N PHE A 20 -1.39 -6.26 -3.35
CA PHE A 20 -0.95 -7.34 -4.22
C PHE A 20 -1.96 -8.51 -4.26
N PHE A 21 -2.39 -9.03 -3.10
CA PHE A 21 -3.19 -10.26 -3.06
C PHE A 21 -4.67 -10.06 -3.39
N ILE A 22 -5.28 -8.94 -3.00
CA ILE A 22 -6.71 -8.67 -3.26
C ILE A 22 -7.04 -8.78 -4.75
N PRO A 23 -6.32 -8.10 -5.67
CA PRO A 23 -6.65 -8.18 -7.07
C PRO A 23 -6.33 -9.52 -7.73
N ILE A 24 -5.31 -10.23 -7.24
CA ILE A 24 -5.02 -11.60 -7.69
C ILE A 24 -6.18 -12.54 -7.35
N ILE A 25 -6.70 -12.46 -6.12
CA ILE A 25 -7.86 -13.24 -5.69
C ILE A 25 -9.10 -12.80 -6.48
N GLY A 26 -9.32 -11.49 -6.64
CA GLY A 26 -10.44 -10.96 -7.39
C GLY A 26 -10.49 -11.43 -8.84
N GLU A 27 -9.34 -11.44 -9.52
CA GLU A 27 -9.21 -11.95 -10.88
C GLU A 27 -9.39 -13.47 -10.93
N GLY A 28 -8.75 -14.21 -10.02
CA GLY A 28 -8.82 -15.68 -9.97
C GLY A 28 -10.21 -16.25 -9.67
N PHE A 29 -11.01 -15.55 -8.86
CA PHE A 29 -12.38 -15.95 -8.51
C PHE A 29 -13.46 -15.17 -9.29
N ASN A 30 -13.04 -14.33 -10.25
CA ASN A 30 -13.94 -13.54 -11.10
C ASN A 30 -14.88 -12.59 -10.30
N ILE A 31 -14.39 -12.04 -9.18
CA ILE A 31 -15.14 -11.12 -8.30
C ILE A 31 -14.95 -9.70 -8.81
N GLU A 32 -15.96 -9.14 -9.49
CA GLU A 32 -15.88 -7.84 -10.17
C GLU A 32 -15.32 -6.69 -9.31
N ILE A 33 -15.75 -6.61 -8.05
CA ILE A 33 -15.36 -5.54 -7.12
C ILE A 33 -13.87 -5.61 -6.75
N LEU A 34 -13.27 -6.78 -6.86
CA LEU A 34 -11.87 -7.03 -6.48
C LEU A 34 -10.95 -7.20 -7.69
N LYS A 35 -11.42 -7.10 -8.94
CA LYS A 35 -10.56 -7.21 -10.13
C LYS A 35 -9.59 -6.03 -10.23
N PHE A 36 -8.52 -6.20 -10.99
CA PHE A 36 -7.56 -5.12 -11.29
C PHE A 36 -8.21 -3.88 -11.95
N SER A 37 -9.29 -4.08 -12.71
CA SER A 37 -10.02 -2.99 -13.36
C SER A 37 -10.93 -2.22 -12.40
N SER A 38 -11.23 -2.78 -11.21
CA SER A 38 -12.16 -2.23 -10.23
C SER A 38 -11.70 -0.87 -9.72
N ILE A 39 -12.66 0.04 -9.56
CA ILE A 39 -12.41 1.36 -8.96
C ILE A 39 -11.96 1.23 -7.49
N TYR A 40 -12.44 0.21 -6.77
CA TYR A 40 -12.08 0.01 -5.36
C TYR A 40 -10.61 -0.39 -5.20
N VAL A 41 -10.13 -1.29 -6.06
CA VAL A 41 -8.71 -1.68 -6.11
C VAL A 41 -7.84 -0.49 -6.47
N LYS A 42 -8.22 0.31 -7.48
CA LYS A 42 -7.47 1.52 -7.86
C LYS A 42 -7.41 2.57 -6.76
N ILE A 43 -8.49 2.77 -6.02
CA ILE A 43 -8.51 3.68 -4.87
C ILE A 43 -7.58 3.15 -3.77
N PHE A 44 -7.60 1.84 -3.51
CA PHE A 44 -6.74 1.21 -2.51
C PHE A 44 -5.25 1.34 -2.87
N ASP A 45 -4.89 1.08 -4.13
CA ASP A 45 -3.53 1.26 -4.68
C ASP A 45 -3.07 2.73 -4.51
N MET A 46 -3.93 3.69 -4.85
CA MET A 46 -3.63 5.12 -4.63
C MET A 46 -3.38 5.46 -3.16
N ILE A 47 -4.11 4.86 -2.22
CA ILE A 47 -3.87 5.06 -0.78
C ILE A 47 -2.51 4.45 -0.39
N THR A 48 -2.21 3.24 -0.85
CA THR A 48 -0.91 2.57 -0.62
C THR A 48 0.24 3.41 -1.16
N LEU A 49 0.10 4.00 -2.36
CA LEU A 49 1.07 4.89 -2.98
C LEU A 49 1.32 6.16 -2.15
N ILE A 50 0.25 6.79 -1.64
CA ILE A 50 0.35 7.98 -0.77
C ILE A 50 1.10 7.63 0.52
N LEU A 51 0.73 6.52 1.17
CA LEU A 51 1.40 6.06 2.40
C LEU A 51 2.89 5.74 2.15
N SER A 52 3.19 5.09 1.03
CA SER A 52 4.56 4.79 0.60
C SER A 52 5.36 6.07 0.39
N THR A 53 4.78 7.06 -0.29
CA THR A 53 5.43 8.37 -0.52
C THR A 53 5.73 9.09 0.78
N ILE A 54 4.77 9.14 1.72
CA ILE A 54 4.97 9.73 3.05
C ILE A 54 6.08 8.98 3.80
N PHE A 55 6.08 7.65 3.74
CA PHE A 55 7.10 6.83 4.37
C PHE A 55 8.50 7.15 3.81
N VAL A 56 8.67 7.12 2.48
CA VAL A 56 9.92 7.42 1.80
C VAL A 56 10.40 8.83 2.12
N TYR A 57 9.53 9.85 2.04
CA TYR A 57 9.85 11.22 2.40
C TYR A 57 10.42 11.31 3.83
N ARG A 58 9.77 10.67 4.80
CA ARG A 58 10.24 10.65 6.19
C ARG A 58 11.58 9.91 6.34
N GLN A 59 11.83 8.85 5.55
CA GLN A 59 13.11 8.15 5.57
C GLN A 59 14.25 9.00 5.02
N VAL A 60 14.04 9.65 3.88
CA VAL A 60 15.02 10.52 3.22
C VAL A 60 15.38 11.70 4.13
N LYS A 61 14.37 12.42 4.65
CA LYS A 61 14.58 13.55 5.56
C LYS A 61 15.38 13.19 6.81
N ARG A 62 15.21 11.97 7.34
CA ARG A 62 15.97 11.49 8.51
C ARG A 62 17.42 11.16 8.16
N LYS A 63 17.67 10.58 6.98
CA LYS A 63 19.01 10.14 6.57
C LYS A 63 19.89 11.30 6.07
N GLY A 64 19.30 12.49 5.85
CA GLY A 64 20.04 13.69 5.47
C GLY A 64 20.58 13.66 4.04
N PHE A 65 19.87 12.98 3.14
CA PHE A 65 20.09 13.10 1.70
C PHE A 65 19.64 14.47 1.19
#